data_AF-A0AAJ1KZM5-F1
#
_entry.id   AF-A0AAJ1KZM5-F1
#
_cell.length_a   1.000
_cell.length_b   1.000
_cell.length_c   1.000
_cell.angle_alpha   90.00
_cell.angle_beta   90.00
_cell.angle_gamma   90.00
#
_symmetry.space_group_name_H-M   'P 1'
#
loop_
_entity.id
_entity.type
_entity.pdbx_description
1 polymer ?
#
loop_
_entity_poly.entity_id
_entity_poly.type
_entity_poly.pdbx_seq_one_letter_code
_entity_poly.pdbx_strand_id
1 'polypeptide(L)'
;GHNKAHTIKSEQKRVPTVSLQKILHSLIRGTGLATSDTIIPFGDFKYKAKNLFVKFPDAEPMTKNALRFYWGTLYNSNNDIEWLNPAECRDVGIPLGDLRDAIIEKFNISDSESLEGAAIIFAGRCHWNKDKTKRIINIYDSERIFISLAD
;
A
#
# COMPACT_ATOMS: atom_id res chain seq x y z
N GLY A 1 -28.48 -39.44 34.70
CA GLY A 1 -27.91 -39.21 33.35
C GLY A 1 -27.37 -37.80 33.30
N HIS A 2 -26.05 -37.65 33.20
CA HIS A 2 -25.37 -36.35 33.22
C HIS A 2 -25.38 -35.74 31.82
N ASN A 3 -26.16 -34.67 31.62
CA ASN A 3 -26.12 -33.87 30.39
C ASN A 3 -24.95 -32.89 30.47
N LYS A 4 -23.87 -33.17 29.71
CA LYS A 4 -22.78 -32.23 29.50
C LYS A 4 -23.14 -31.31 28.34
N ALA A 5 -23.43 -30.04 28.65
CA ALA A 5 -23.51 -28.97 27.66
C ALA A 5 -22.14 -28.84 26.96
N HIS A 6 -22.09 -29.17 25.66
CA HIS A 6 -20.96 -28.86 24.81
C HIS A 6 -20.97 -27.35 24.53
N THR A 7 -20.14 -26.61 25.24
CA THR A 7 -19.78 -25.25 24.88
C THR A 7 -19.01 -25.31 23.56
N ILE A 8 -19.66 -24.99 22.45
CA ILE A 8 -19.01 -24.80 21.15
C ILE A 8 -18.12 -23.57 21.32
N LYS A 9 -16.82 -23.80 21.52
CA LYS A 9 -15.80 -22.75 21.35
C LYS A 9 -15.99 -22.21 19.94
N SER A 10 -16.38 -20.94 19.84
CA SER A 10 -16.34 -20.24 18.56
C SER A 10 -14.89 -20.26 18.09
N GLU A 11 -14.58 -21.15 17.15
CA GLU A 11 -13.38 -21.03 16.35
C GLU A 11 -13.46 -19.66 15.68
N GLN A 12 -12.74 -18.69 16.25
CA GLN A 12 -12.37 -17.50 15.52
C GLN A 12 -11.61 -18.01 14.30
N LYS A 13 -12.34 -18.17 13.20
CA LYS A 13 -11.83 -18.44 11.86
C LYS A 13 -10.67 -17.45 11.69
N ARG A 14 -9.44 -17.92 11.83
CA ARG A 14 -8.25 -17.11 11.56
C ARG A 14 -8.38 -16.71 10.12
N VAL A 15 -8.87 -15.49 9.88
CA VAL A 15 -8.95 -14.95 8.53
C VAL A 15 -7.50 -14.91 8.07
N PRO A 16 -7.13 -15.57 6.96
CA PRO A 16 -5.76 -15.55 6.50
C PRO A 16 -5.37 -14.08 6.34
N THR A 17 -4.41 -13.63 7.15
CA THR A 17 -3.80 -12.30 7.00
C THR A 17 -3.00 -12.35 5.70
N VAL A 18 -3.67 -12.04 4.60
CA VAL A 18 -3.01 -11.95 3.29
C VAL A 18 -1.96 -10.84 3.40
N SER A 19 -0.69 -11.19 3.21
CA SER A 19 0.43 -10.23 3.30
C SER A 19 0.33 -9.15 2.22
N LEU A 20 0.91 -7.97 2.47
CA LEU A 20 0.99 -6.89 1.48
C LEU A 20 1.64 -7.35 0.17
N GLN A 21 2.63 -8.26 0.24
CA GLN A 21 3.22 -8.91 -0.93
C GLN A 21 2.17 -9.61 -1.80
N LYS A 22 1.34 -10.49 -1.20
CA LYS A 22 0.31 -11.22 -1.96
C LYS A 22 -0.74 -10.27 -2.54
N ILE A 23 -1.11 -9.23 -1.79
CA ILE A 23 -2.03 -8.18 -2.24
C ILE A 23 -1.42 -7.45 -3.45
N LEU A 24 -0.18 -6.95 -3.34
CA LEU A 24 0.50 -6.24 -4.42
C LEU A 24 0.59 -7.10 -5.68
N HIS A 25 1.06 -8.34 -5.56
CA HIS A 25 1.16 -9.24 -6.71
C HIS A 25 -0.22 -9.51 -7.34
N SER A 26 -1.27 -9.58 -6.54
CA SER A 26 -2.65 -9.70 -7.05
C SER A 26 -3.08 -8.45 -7.81
N LEU A 27 -2.78 -7.26 -7.31
CA LEU A 27 -3.13 -5.99 -7.92
C LEU A 27 -2.37 -5.74 -9.24
N ILE A 28 -1.08 -6.08 -9.28
CA ILE A 28 -0.24 -5.94 -10.48
C ILE A 28 -0.70 -6.90 -11.60
N ARG A 29 -1.06 -8.15 -11.27
CA ARG A 29 -1.59 -9.10 -12.27
C ARG A 29 -2.96 -8.72 -12.81
N GLY A 30 -3.72 -7.87 -12.11
CA GLY A 30 -5.02 -7.41 -12.59
C GLY A 30 -5.77 -6.56 -11.55
N THR A 31 -6.64 -5.69 -12.05
CA THR A 31 -7.39 -4.73 -11.22
C THR A 31 -8.58 -5.34 -10.47
N GLY A 32 -8.90 -6.63 -10.69
CA GLY A 32 -10.08 -7.28 -10.12
C GLY A 32 -10.19 -7.16 -8.60
N LEU A 33 -9.07 -7.19 -7.87
CA LEU A 33 -9.09 -6.97 -6.42
C LEU A 33 -9.44 -5.51 -6.09
N ALA A 34 -8.79 -4.53 -6.75
CA ALA A 34 -8.99 -3.10 -6.55
C ALA A 34 -10.38 -2.60 -6.94
N THR A 35 -11.16 -3.35 -7.71
CA THR A 35 -12.54 -2.98 -8.08
C THR A 35 -13.60 -3.80 -7.36
N SER A 36 -13.20 -4.79 -6.57
CA SER A 36 -14.14 -5.73 -5.94
C SER A 36 -14.77 -5.19 -4.64
N ASP A 37 -15.96 -5.71 -4.32
CA ASP A 37 -16.61 -5.56 -3.02
C ASP A 37 -16.06 -6.52 -1.95
N THR A 38 -14.95 -7.22 -2.23
CA THR A 38 -14.28 -8.12 -1.28
C THR A 38 -13.99 -7.38 0.01
N ILE A 39 -14.33 -7.99 1.15
CA ILE A 39 -14.09 -7.41 2.46
C ILE A 39 -12.68 -7.79 2.93
N ILE A 40 -11.84 -6.77 3.12
CA ILE A 40 -10.48 -6.87 3.64
C ILE A 40 -10.50 -6.50 5.13
N PRO A 41 -10.20 -7.44 6.03
CA PRO A 41 -9.97 -7.11 7.43
C PRO A 41 -8.60 -6.44 7.59
N PHE A 42 -8.54 -5.34 8.34
CA PHE A 42 -7.29 -4.68 8.67
C PHE A 42 -7.36 -4.10 10.09
N GLY A 43 -6.59 -4.69 11.01
CA GLY A 43 -6.81 -4.49 12.46
C GLY A 43 -8.23 -4.90 12.84
N ASP A 44 -8.91 -4.04 13.59
CA ASP A 44 -10.29 -4.25 14.04
C ASP A 44 -11.35 -3.83 13.00
N PHE A 45 -10.93 -3.23 11.88
CA PHE A 45 -11.83 -2.66 10.89
C PHE A 45 -11.95 -3.55 9.64
N LYS A 46 -13.07 -3.38 8.94
CA LYS A 46 -13.37 -4.06 7.68
C LYS A 46 -13.58 -3.04 6.57
N TYR A 47 -12.86 -3.22 5.48
CA TYR A 47 -12.91 -2.33 4.32
C TYR A 47 -13.33 -3.10 3.08
N LYS A 48 -14.08 -2.48 2.18
CA LYS A 48 -14.23 -3.00 0.82
C LYS A 48 -12.92 -2.75 0.07
N ALA A 49 -12.43 -3.75 -0.67
CA ALA A 49 -11.17 -3.67 -1.41
C ALA A 49 -11.14 -2.45 -2.34
N LYS A 50 -12.25 -2.16 -3.04
CA LYS A 50 -12.41 -0.97 -3.89
C LYS A 50 -12.28 0.38 -3.19
N ASN A 51 -12.48 0.40 -1.89
CA ASN A 51 -12.30 1.59 -1.08
C ASN A 51 -10.94 1.59 -0.37
N LEU A 52 -10.17 0.50 -0.43
CA LEU A 52 -8.93 0.37 0.33
C LEU A 52 -7.70 0.52 -0.58
N PHE A 53 -7.70 -0.10 -1.76
CA PHE A 53 -6.56 -0.11 -2.68
C PHE A 53 -6.78 0.88 -3.82
N VAL A 54 -5.90 1.88 -3.92
CA VAL A 54 -5.99 2.98 -4.88
C VAL A 54 -4.75 2.97 -5.76
N LYS A 55 -4.93 2.95 -7.08
CA LYS A 55 -3.82 3.01 -8.02
C LYS A 55 -3.28 4.43 -8.08
N PHE A 56 -1.98 4.64 -8.34
CA PHE A 56 -1.41 6.00 -8.35
C PHE A 56 -2.15 7.01 -9.25
N PRO A 57 -2.54 6.68 -10.50
CA PRO A 57 -3.28 7.62 -11.34
C PRO A 57 -4.64 8.06 -10.77
N ASP A 58 -5.26 7.20 -9.95
CA ASP A 58 -6.58 7.39 -9.34
C ASP A 58 -6.48 8.03 -7.93
N ALA A 59 -5.27 8.39 -7.49
CA ALA A 59 -5.07 8.98 -6.18
C ALA A 59 -5.72 10.37 -6.11
N GLU A 60 -6.59 10.60 -5.14
CA GLU A 60 -7.27 11.89 -4.95
C GLU A 60 -6.99 12.46 -3.56
N PRO A 61 -6.72 13.77 -3.44
CA PRO A 61 -6.52 14.43 -2.16
C PRO A 61 -7.66 14.18 -1.17
N MET A 62 -7.31 13.66 0.01
CA MET A 62 -8.29 13.15 0.95
C MET A 62 -8.80 14.23 1.90
N THR A 63 -10.11 14.43 1.92
CA THR A 63 -10.82 15.32 2.85
C THR A 63 -11.03 14.72 4.24
N LYS A 64 -11.02 13.39 4.37
CA LYS A 64 -11.20 12.65 5.63
C LYS A 64 -10.04 11.69 5.86
N ASN A 65 -9.71 11.40 7.13
CA ASN A 65 -8.71 10.38 7.50
C ASN A 65 -9.28 8.97 7.30
N ALA A 66 -9.38 8.52 6.05
CA ALA A 66 -9.66 7.12 5.75
C ALA A 66 -8.36 6.38 5.42
N LEU A 67 -8.26 5.12 5.85
CA LEU A 67 -7.13 4.27 5.47
C LEU A 67 -7.20 3.98 3.97
N ARG A 68 -6.07 4.19 3.28
CA ARG A 68 -5.85 3.86 1.88
C ARG A 68 -4.48 3.24 1.70
N PHE A 69 -4.41 2.24 0.85
CA PHE A 69 -3.19 1.68 0.34
C PHE A 69 -3.02 2.10 -1.11
N TYR A 70 -1.92 2.81 -1.39
CA TYR A 70 -1.58 3.25 -2.73
C TYR A 70 -0.62 2.25 -3.36
N TRP A 71 -0.79 1.99 -4.66
CA TRP A 71 0.00 0.99 -5.36
C TRP A 71 0.20 1.30 -6.84
N GLY A 72 1.22 0.68 -7.43
CA GLY A 72 1.59 0.77 -8.83
C GLY A 72 3.04 0.34 -9.03
N THR A 73 3.62 0.71 -10.17
CA THR A 73 5.05 0.54 -10.43
C THR A 73 5.79 1.87 -10.32
N LEU A 74 7.08 1.80 -10.07
CA LEU A 74 7.98 2.96 -10.03
C LEU A 74 8.69 3.11 -11.38
N TYR A 75 8.81 4.34 -11.85
CA TYR A 75 9.64 4.67 -13.00
C TYR A 75 11.08 4.89 -12.56
N ASN A 76 11.28 5.71 -11.54
CA ASN A 76 12.59 5.98 -10.97
C ASN A 76 12.45 6.62 -9.59
N SER A 77 13.61 6.94 -9.03
CA SER A 77 13.76 7.82 -7.88
C SER A 77 14.71 8.96 -8.24
N ASN A 78 14.73 10.04 -7.46
CA ASN A 78 15.87 10.96 -7.50
C ASN A 78 17.14 10.27 -6.96
N ASN A 79 18.32 10.80 -7.31
CA ASN A 79 19.62 10.21 -6.96
C ASN A 79 19.77 9.92 -5.46
N ASP A 80 19.25 10.81 -4.62
CA ASP A 80 19.33 10.67 -3.17
C ASP A 80 18.24 9.76 -2.59
N ILE A 81 17.36 9.17 -3.39
CA ILE A 81 16.25 8.33 -2.94
C ILE A 81 15.38 9.02 -1.89
N GLU A 82 15.08 10.30 -2.09
CA GLU A 82 14.15 11.06 -1.25
C GLU A 82 12.71 11.01 -1.79
N TRP A 83 12.56 10.75 -3.09
CA TRP A 83 11.29 10.80 -3.81
C TRP A 83 11.14 9.60 -4.74
N LEU A 84 10.06 8.84 -4.58
CA LEU A 84 9.65 7.82 -5.53
C LEU A 84 8.69 8.42 -6.57
N ASN A 85 8.91 8.07 -7.84
CA ASN A 85 8.10 8.54 -8.96
C ASN A 85 7.32 7.36 -9.56
N PRO A 86 5.97 7.38 -9.49
CA PRO A 86 5.13 6.40 -10.18
C PRO A 86 5.39 6.34 -11.68
N ALA A 87 5.31 5.15 -12.27
CA ALA A 87 5.49 4.98 -13.70
C ALA A 87 4.26 5.40 -14.51
N GLU A 88 3.07 5.19 -13.96
CA GLU A 88 1.82 5.42 -14.69
C GLU A 88 1.37 6.89 -14.69
N CYS A 89 1.99 7.75 -13.87
CA CYS A 89 1.60 9.16 -13.76
C CYS A 89 2.76 10.05 -13.29
N ARG A 90 2.89 11.24 -13.91
CA ARG A 90 3.98 12.20 -13.62
C ARG A 90 3.59 13.29 -12.62
N ASP A 91 2.30 13.41 -12.35
CA ASP A 91 1.71 14.41 -11.47
C ASP A 91 1.55 13.88 -10.04
N VAL A 92 2.02 12.67 -9.74
CA VAL A 92 2.11 12.10 -8.40
C VAL A 92 3.57 12.00 -7.97
N GLY A 93 3.85 12.36 -6.71
CA GLY A 93 5.16 12.14 -6.07
C GLY A 93 5.01 11.53 -4.68
N ILE A 94 5.96 10.69 -4.28
CA ILE A 94 5.94 9.98 -3.00
C ILE A 94 7.23 10.32 -2.25
N PRO A 95 7.21 11.31 -1.34
CA PRO A 95 8.37 11.63 -0.53
C PRO A 95 8.58 10.54 0.53
N LEU A 96 9.83 10.12 0.72
CA LEU A 96 10.18 9.17 1.78
C LEU A 96 10.37 9.88 3.13
N GLY A 97 10.90 11.10 3.13
CA GLY A 97 11.16 11.88 4.34
C GLY A 97 11.94 11.08 5.39
N ASP A 98 11.53 11.17 6.66
CA ASP A 98 12.20 10.48 7.78
C ASP A 98 12.14 8.94 7.68
N LEU A 99 11.29 8.38 6.81
CA LEU A 99 11.20 6.93 6.59
C LEU A 99 12.22 6.40 5.58
N ARG A 100 12.96 7.28 4.91
CA ARG A 100 13.92 6.93 3.84
C ARG A 100 14.85 5.80 4.24
N ASP A 101 15.63 6.00 5.30
CA ASP A 101 16.69 5.06 5.68
C ASP A 101 16.10 3.71 6.12
N ALA A 102 14.97 3.75 6.85
CA ALA A 102 14.26 2.54 7.26
C ALA A 102 13.71 1.74 6.06
N ILE A 103 13.24 2.41 5.01
CA ILE A 103 12.75 1.77 3.79
C ILE A 103 13.92 1.19 2.99
N ILE A 104 14.99 1.96 2.82
CA ILE A 104 16.21 1.52 2.13
C ILE A 104 16.77 0.26 2.78
N GLU A 105 16.92 0.27 4.10
CA GLU A 105 17.42 -0.88 4.86
C GLU A 105 16.47 -2.08 4.75
N LYS A 106 15.17 -1.87 4.95
CA LYS A 106 14.16 -2.94 4.96
C LYS A 106 14.07 -3.70 3.64
N PHE A 107 14.27 -3.02 2.51
CA PHE A 107 14.18 -3.63 1.18
C PHE A 107 15.54 -3.82 0.51
N ASN A 108 16.65 -3.55 1.21
CA ASN A 108 18.01 -3.67 0.71
C ASN A 108 18.21 -2.94 -0.64
N ILE A 109 17.76 -1.68 -0.71
CA ILE A 109 17.87 -0.84 -1.92
C ILE A 109 19.29 -0.26 -1.97
N SER A 110 20.09 -0.63 -2.98
CA SER A 110 21.46 -0.13 -3.10
C SER A 110 21.54 1.28 -3.68
N ASP A 111 20.68 1.59 -4.65
CA ASP A 111 20.71 2.79 -5.46
C ASP A 111 19.33 3.08 -6.07
N SER A 112 19.20 4.22 -6.75
CA SER A 112 17.96 4.62 -7.41
C SER A 112 17.57 3.70 -8.58
N GLU A 113 18.54 3.04 -9.22
CA GLU A 113 18.30 2.14 -10.36
C GLU A 113 17.57 0.87 -9.92
N SER A 114 17.87 0.38 -8.71
CA SER A 114 17.17 -0.75 -8.08
C SER A 114 15.65 -0.56 -7.96
N LEU A 115 15.17 0.69 -8.01
CA LEU A 115 13.76 1.05 -7.93
C LEU A 115 13.07 1.16 -9.28
N GLU A 116 13.81 1.17 -10.39
CA GLU A 116 13.22 1.22 -11.72
C GLU A 116 12.43 -0.07 -11.99
N GLY A 117 11.15 0.07 -12.37
CA GLY A 117 10.26 -1.06 -12.60
C GLY A 117 9.74 -1.76 -11.33
N ALA A 118 10.24 -1.40 -10.14
CA ALA A 118 9.79 -1.98 -8.88
C ALA A 118 8.29 -1.76 -8.67
N ALA A 119 7.59 -2.78 -8.18
CA ALA A 119 6.20 -2.66 -7.75
C ALA A 119 6.13 -2.29 -6.27
N ILE A 120 5.18 -1.46 -5.89
CA ILE A 120 5.06 -0.96 -4.52
C ILE A 120 3.61 -0.91 -4.06
N ILE A 121 3.38 -1.20 -2.78
CA ILE A 121 2.14 -0.90 -2.06
C ILE A 121 2.45 -0.30 -0.69
N PHE A 122 1.72 0.74 -0.27
CA PHE A 122 1.89 1.29 1.08
C PHE A 122 0.64 2.00 1.60
N ALA A 123 0.48 2.02 2.92
CA ALA A 123 -0.53 2.84 3.57
C ALA A 123 -0.10 4.32 3.58
N GLY A 124 -1.00 5.22 3.18
CA GLY A 124 -0.63 6.63 3.09
C GLY A 124 -1.80 7.60 2.95
N ARG A 125 -1.45 8.85 2.64
CA ARG A 125 -2.41 9.94 2.40
C ARG A 125 -2.02 10.79 1.20
N CYS A 126 -2.95 10.91 0.25
CA CYS A 126 -2.85 11.84 -0.86
C CYS A 126 -3.29 13.26 -0.45
N HIS A 127 -2.53 14.27 -0.87
CA HIS A 127 -2.84 15.69 -0.75
C HIS A 127 -2.26 16.46 -1.94
N TRP A 128 -2.70 17.70 -2.15
CA TRP A 128 -2.06 18.58 -3.13
C TRP A 128 -0.75 19.15 -2.57
N ASN A 129 0.26 19.33 -3.42
CA ASN A 129 1.36 20.23 -3.10
C ASN A 129 0.86 21.67 -2.93
N LYS A 130 1.72 22.56 -2.41
CA LYS A 130 1.37 23.96 -2.12
C LYS A 130 0.72 24.67 -3.33
N ASP A 131 1.24 24.43 -4.52
CA ASP A 131 0.79 25.09 -5.76
C ASP A 131 -0.38 24.36 -6.46
N LYS A 132 -0.85 23.23 -5.91
CA LYS A 132 -1.91 22.37 -6.48
C LYS A 132 -1.64 21.90 -7.92
N THR A 133 -0.38 21.71 -8.25
CA THR A 133 0.10 21.22 -9.55
C THR A 133 0.44 19.73 -9.52
N LYS A 134 0.69 19.16 -8.34
CA LYS A 134 1.03 17.76 -8.14
C LYS A 134 0.34 17.19 -6.91
N ARG A 135 -0.03 15.93 -7.00
CA ARG A 135 -0.51 15.09 -5.91
C ARG A 135 0.69 14.49 -5.17
N ILE A 136 0.71 14.63 -3.86
CA ILE A 136 1.74 14.08 -2.99
C ILE A 136 1.11 13.01 -2.12
N ILE A 137 1.70 11.82 -2.11
CA ILE A 137 1.23 10.71 -1.27
C ILE A 137 2.27 10.44 -0.19
N ASN A 138 1.97 10.85 1.05
CA ASN A 138 2.84 10.57 2.18
C ASN A 138 2.62 9.15 2.68
N ILE A 139 3.73 8.43 2.92
CA ILE A 139 3.73 7.12 3.58
C ILE A 139 3.44 7.34 5.07
N TYR A 140 2.57 6.51 5.66
CA TYR A 140 2.25 6.63 7.09
C TYR A 140 3.35 6.05 7.99
N ASP A 141 3.85 4.87 7.65
CA ASP A 141 4.82 4.14 8.46
C ASP A 141 5.57 3.11 7.61
N SER A 142 6.78 2.72 8.04
CA SER A 142 7.62 1.72 7.38
C SER A 142 7.12 0.28 7.58
N GLU A 143 6.12 0.05 8.44
CA GLU A 143 5.57 -1.29 8.71
C GLU A 143 4.49 -1.70 7.71
N ARG A 144 3.78 -0.73 7.14
CA ARG A 144 2.68 -0.92 6.18
C ARG A 144 3.08 -0.58 4.75
N ILE A 145 4.29 -0.94 4.36
CA ILE A 145 4.83 -0.82 3.01
C ILE A 145 5.40 -2.17 2.57
N PHE A 146 5.30 -2.46 1.28
CA PHE A 146 6.01 -3.54 0.64
C PHE A 146 6.47 -3.10 -0.75
N ILE A 147 7.73 -3.35 -1.06
CA ILE A 147 8.36 -3.12 -2.37
C ILE A 147 8.80 -4.48 -2.91
N SER A 148 8.40 -4.78 -4.15
CA SER A 148 8.95 -5.87 -4.95
C SER A 148 9.88 -5.24 -5.96
N LEU A 149 11.19 -5.36 -5.75
CA LEU A 149 12.19 -4.91 -6.72
C LEU A 149 12.02 -5.68 -8.03
N ALA A 150 12.42 -5.06 -9.15
CA ALA A 150 12.51 -5.76 -10.42
C ALA A 150 13.68 -6.76 -10.35
N ASP A 151 13.51 -7.93 -10.96
CA ASP A 151 14.57 -8.95 -11.10
C ASP A 151 15.65 -8.49 -12.09
#